data_AF-A0A365CXL5-F1
#
_entry.id   AF-A0A365CXL5-F1
#
_cell.length_a   1.000
_cell.length_b   1.000
_cell.length_c   1.000
_cell.angle_alpha   90.00
_cell.angle_beta   90.00
_cell.angle_gamma   90.00
#
_symmetry.space_group_name_H-M   'P 1'
#
loop_
_entity.id
_entity.type
_entity.pdbx_description
1 polymer ?
#
loop_
_entity_poly.entity_id
_entity_poly.type
_entity_poly.pdbx_seq_one_letter_code
_entity_poly.pdbx_strand_id
1 'polypeptide(L)'
;MTTAPAAVHTVRLDVTDDGAALTFTADGKPIATYTYRPTDPQYESPRPFFHPLTTLGGDDVTISRPWDHVWHKGLSWALPNVGSHNFWGGATYTRATEYANLDNNGAMAHTAFTGIEHSGAGITASESLTWTSQDGDPVIAEDRRFNVQLLADGGAGDETGGAYAILFETRMDNISGAEIRIGSPTTEGRHNAGYGGLFWRGPRSFTGGEFRNQEGAGTDEFMGTRSPWIAFTGKHDVSCRSSTVAFVEDGSNPGAPNQWFARSSMFACLGSAPFFSAEVPLRAGEPLTYRYAVVIADGGVDQGRAAALAAAAQTALGNWA
;
A
#
# COMPACT_ATOMS: atom_id res chain seq x y z
N MET A 1 14.25 -20.36 -44.93
CA MET A 1 14.92 -19.65 -43.83
C MET A 1 14.05 -19.83 -42.59
N THR A 2 14.44 -20.75 -41.71
CA THR A 2 13.82 -20.95 -40.40
C THR A 2 14.37 -19.88 -39.46
N THR A 3 13.55 -18.89 -39.12
CA THR A 3 13.84 -17.94 -38.06
C THR A 3 13.93 -18.71 -36.75
N ALA A 4 15.10 -18.66 -36.10
CA ALA A 4 15.24 -19.17 -34.74
C ALA A 4 14.25 -18.41 -33.83
N PRO A 5 13.55 -19.09 -32.91
CA PRO A 5 12.71 -18.41 -31.93
C PRO A 5 13.60 -17.47 -31.11
N ALA A 6 13.14 -16.23 -30.92
CA ALA A 6 13.80 -15.27 -30.04
C ALA A 6 13.94 -15.89 -28.65
N ALA A 7 15.12 -15.78 -28.04
CA ALA A 7 15.32 -16.23 -26.67
C ALA A 7 14.36 -15.45 -25.77
N VAL A 8 13.52 -16.17 -25.02
CA VAL A 8 12.66 -15.57 -24.00
C VAL A 8 13.58 -15.07 -22.90
N HIS A 9 13.74 -13.76 -22.80
CA HIS A 9 14.50 -13.13 -21.71
C HIS A 9 13.61 -13.14 -20.47
N THR A 10 13.83 -14.08 -19.57
CA THR A 10 13.16 -14.07 -18.27
C THR A 10 13.76 -12.96 -17.42
N VAL A 11 12.97 -11.94 -17.11
CA VAL A 11 13.36 -10.85 -16.21
C VAL A 11 13.74 -11.43 -14.85
N ARG A 12 14.91 -11.05 -14.34
CA ARG A 12 15.45 -11.54 -13.06
C ARG A 12 15.19 -10.53 -11.94
N LEU A 13 14.61 -11.01 -10.84
CA LEU A 13 14.48 -10.24 -9.61
C LEU A 13 15.67 -10.51 -8.67
N ASP A 14 16.18 -9.43 -8.08
CA ASP A 14 17.20 -9.47 -7.02
C ASP A 14 16.84 -8.46 -5.91
N VAL A 15 17.42 -8.62 -4.72
CA VAL A 15 17.25 -7.71 -3.58
C VAL A 15 18.60 -7.42 -2.94
N THR A 16 18.77 -6.19 -2.46
CA THR A 16 19.93 -5.75 -1.67
C THR A 16 19.46 -5.03 -0.41
N ASP A 17 20.26 -5.10 0.66
CA ASP A 17 19.99 -4.46 1.94
C ASP A 17 21.16 -3.53 2.30
N ASP A 18 20.86 -2.27 2.61
CA ASP A 18 21.84 -1.28 3.06
C ASP A 18 21.87 -1.07 4.58
N GLY A 19 21.08 -1.86 5.34
CA GLY A 19 20.93 -1.75 6.79
C GLY A 19 19.81 -0.82 7.25
N ALA A 20 19.14 -0.13 6.31
CA ALA A 20 17.97 0.72 6.57
C ALA A 20 16.82 0.51 5.57
N ALA A 21 17.12 0.01 4.37
CA ALA A 21 16.17 -0.27 3.31
C ALA A 21 16.54 -1.50 2.47
N LEU A 22 15.51 -2.20 1.98
CA LEU A 22 15.64 -3.22 0.95
C LEU A 22 15.37 -2.61 -0.42
N THR A 23 16.30 -2.75 -1.37
CA THR A 23 16.10 -2.35 -2.77
C THR A 23 15.94 -3.58 -3.65
N PHE A 24 14.78 -3.69 -4.28
CA PHE A 24 14.42 -4.72 -5.25
C PHE A 24 14.69 -4.23 -6.66
N THR A 25 15.31 -5.08 -7.47
CA THR A 25 15.65 -4.78 -8.86
C THR A 25 15.07 -5.81 -9.82
N ALA A 26 14.63 -5.36 -11.00
CA ALA A 26 14.32 -6.20 -12.15
C ALA A 26 15.39 -5.96 -13.24
N ASP A 27 16.12 -7.01 -13.63
CA ASP A 27 17.27 -6.93 -14.55
C ASP A 27 18.29 -5.83 -14.17
N GLY A 28 18.56 -5.72 -12.86
CA GLY A 28 19.47 -4.73 -12.29
C GLY A 28 18.92 -3.29 -12.21
N LYS A 29 17.69 -3.03 -12.67
CA LYS A 29 17.02 -1.73 -12.50
C LYS A 29 16.20 -1.72 -11.22
N PRO A 30 16.36 -0.74 -10.31
CA PRO A 30 15.52 -0.60 -9.13
C PRO A 30 14.04 -0.44 -9.52
N ILE A 31 13.15 -1.19 -8.86
CA ILE A 31 11.69 -1.12 -9.05
C ILE A 31 10.94 -0.84 -7.75
N ALA A 32 11.50 -1.24 -6.61
CA ALA A 32 10.90 -0.97 -5.31
C ALA A 32 11.99 -0.81 -4.25
N THR A 33 11.83 0.19 -3.38
CA THR A 33 12.63 0.33 -2.16
C THR A 33 11.73 0.30 -0.94
N TYR A 34 11.94 -0.65 -0.04
CA TYR A 34 11.26 -0.76 1.24
C TYR A 34 12.15 -0.19 2.35
N THR A 35 11.83 1.01 2.81
CA THR A 35 12.53 1.63 3.95
C THR A 35 11.96 1.08 5.25
N TYR A 36 12.74 0.31 5.99
CA TYR A 36 12.32 -0.32 7.25
C TYR A 36 12.90 0.36 8.50
N ARG A 37 13.93 1.21 8.35
CA ARG A 37 14.43 2.11 9.41
C ARG A 37 14.27 3.58 9.01
N PRO A 38 13.04 4.11 8.94
CA PRO A 38 12.81 5.51 8.63
C PRO A 38 13.44 6.43 9.70
N THR A 39 13.91 7.61 9.27
CA THR A 39 14.48 8.65 10.15
C THR A 39 13.55 9.86 10.29
N ASP A 40 12.26 9.65 10.00
CA ASP A 40 11.26 10.69 10.01
C ASP A 40 11.05 11.28 11.43
N PRO A 41 10.66 12.57 11.55
CA PRO A 41 10.27 13.15 12.82
C PRO A 41 9.05 12.45 13.45
N GLN A 42 8.92 12.50 14.78
CA GLN A 42 7.78 11.91 15.50
C GLN A 42 6.42 12.40 15.00
N TYR A 43 6.30 13.69 14.64
CA TYR A 43 5.10 14.28 14.06
C TYR A 43 4.63 13.57 12.76
N GLU A 44 5.53 12.86 12.08
CA GLU A 44 5.22 12.13 10.84
C GLU A 44 4.89 10.65 11.07
N SER A 45 4.84 10.21 12.34
CA SER A 45 4.68 8.81 12.77
C SER A 45 5.62 7.85 12.02
N PRO A 46 6.91 7.81 12.40
CA PRO A 46 7.92 6.98 11.72
C PRO A 46 7.44 5.53 11.63
N ARG A 47 7.41 5.00 10.40
CA ARG A 47 6.94 3.63 10.09
C ARG A 47 7.56 3.13 8.79
N PRO A 48 7.72 1.80 8.59
CA PRO A 48 8.20 1.29 7.32
C PRO A 48 7.27 1.59 6.14
N PHE A 49 7.85 1.86 4.98
CA PHE A 49 7.13 2.24 3.76
C PHE A 49 7.89 1.85 2.50
N PHE A 50 7.18 1.72 1.38
CA PHE A 50 7.78 1.63 0.06
C PHE A 50 7.87 3.00 -0.61
N HIS A 51 9.09 3.44 -0.92
CA HIS A 51 9.40 4.56 -1.79
C HIS A 51 10.92 4.60 -2.07
N PRO A 52 11.36 4.83 -3.33
CA PRO A 52 10.55 4.90 -4.54
C PRO A 52 9.94 3.53 -4.93
N LEU A 53 8.83 3.61 -5.66
CA LEU A 53 8.26 2.53 -6.45
C LEU A 53 8.24 3.03 -7.90
N THR A 54 8.73 2.24 -8.84
CA THR A 54 8.73 2.57 -10.27
C THR A 54 8.09 1.46 -11.08
N THR A 55 7.52 1.77 -12.23
CA THR A 55 7.19 0.73 -13.22
C THR A 55 8.44 0.00 -13.73
N LEU A 56 8.28 -1.10 -14.46
CA LEU A 56 9.40 -1.80 -15.11
C LEU A 56 10.07 -0.92 -16.18
N GLY A 57 9.30 0.00 -16.80
CA GLY A 57 9.78 1.08 -17.67
C GLY A 57 10.56 2.18 -16.95
N GLY A 58 10.56 2.21 -15.62
CA GLY A 58 11.32 3.16 -14.79
C GLY A 58 10.60 4.47 -14.46
N ASP A 59 9.28 4.52 -14.59
CA ASP A 59 8.48 5.70 -14.20
C ASP A 59 8.08 5.62 -12.72
N ASP A 60 8.38 6.65 -11.93
CA ASP A 60 8.01 6.75 -10.51
C ASP A 60 6.50 6.79 -10.31
N VAL A 61 5.96 5.92 -9.46
CA VAL A 61 4.53 5.87 -9.13
C VAL A 61 4.23 6.23 -7.68
N THR A 62 5.21 6.73 -6.92
CA THR A 62 5.01 7.20 -5.53
C THR A 62 5.69 8.53 -5.28
N ILE A 63 5.17 9.28 -4.32
CA ILE A 63 5.89 10.39 -3.68
C ILE A 63 5.96 10.15 -2.17
N SER A 64 7.04 10.61 -1.54
CA SER A 64 7.19 10.63 -0.08
C SER A 64 7.41 12.05 0.43
N ARG A 65 6.86 12.33 1.61
CA ARG A 65 6.99 13.60 2.33
C ARG A 65 6.64 14.85 1.49
N PRO A 66 5.49 14.87 0.78
CA PRO A 66 5.08 16.04 0.02
C PRO A 66 4.82 17.23 0.96
N TRP A 67 5.08 18.45 0.50
CA TRP A 67 5.05 19.64 1.36
C TRP A 67 3.71 19.91 2.05
N ASP A 68 2.61 19.45 1.45
CA ASP A 68 1.25 19.61 1.97
C ASP A 68 0.89 18.57 3.05
N HIS A 69 1.56 17.42 3.05
CA HIS A 69 1.30 16.28 3.93
C HIS A 69 2.60 15.52 4.16
N VAL A 70 3.51 16.08 4.97
CA VAL A 70 4.86 15.51 5.19
C VAL A 70 4.84 14.07 5.73
N TRP A 71 3.76 13.68 6.42
CA TRP A 71 3.55 12.33 6.94
C TRP A 71 3.08 11.29 5.90
N HIS A 72 2.84 11.68 4.63
CA HIS A 72 2.53 10.71 3.57
C HIS A 72 3.81 10.06 3.03
N LYS A 73 3.86 8.72 3.06
CA LYS A 73 5.04 7.91 2.75
C LYS A 73 4.70 6.85 1.68
N GLY A 74 4.85 7.21 0.39
CA GLY A 74 4.70 6.29 -0.74
C GLY A 74 3.54 5.30 -0.59
N LEU A 75 3.86 4.01 -0.43
CA LEU A 75 2.93 2.96 0.00
C LEU A 75 3.27 2.49 1.43
N SER A 76 2.34 2.61 2.37
CA SER A 76 2.53 2.17 3.77
C SER A 76 1.23 1.74 4.44
N TRP A 77 1.34 0.90 5.46
CA TRP A 77 0.26 0.67 6.41
C TRP A 77 0.21 1.85 7.39
N ALA A 78 -0.85 2.63 7.36
CA ALA A 78 -0.96 3.88 8.11
C ALA A 78 -2.36 3.99 8.74
N LEU A 79 -2.42 4.28 10.05
CA LEU A 79 -3.68 4.31 10.80
C LEU A 79 -3.79 5.57 11.67
N PRO A 80 -4.77 6.46 11.45
CA PRO A 80 -4.85 7.73 12.18
C PRO A 80 -5.53 7.62 13.55
N ASN A 81 -6.32 6.57 13.79
CA ASN A 81 -7.09 6.37 15.01
C ASN A 81 -6.92 4.93 15.50
N VAL A 82 -5.98 4.70 16.41
CA VAL A 82 -5.70 3.41 17.05
C VAL A 82 -5.86 3.61 18.55
N GLY A 83 -7.09 3.50 19.05
CA GLY A 83 -7.45 4.00 20.37
C GLY A 83 -7.21 5.51 20.43
N SER A 84 -6.37 5.95 21.36
CA SER A 84 -5.95 7.36 21.48
C SER A 84 -4.76 7.73 20.59
N HIS A 85 -4.14 6.77 19.90
CA HIS A 85 -2.87 6.96 19.18
C HIS A 85 -3.09 7.22 17.68
N ASN A 86 -2.20 8.03 17.10
CA ASN A 86 -2.09 8.29 15.68
C ASN A 86 -0.80 7.66 15.14
N PHE A 87 -0.91 6.68 14.24
CA PHE A 87 0.23 6.05 13.55
C PHE A 87 0.29 6.41 12.06
N TRP A 88 -0.49 7.41 11.65
CA TRP A 88 -0.48 7.99 10.31
C TRP A 88 0.45 9.21 10.24
N GLY A 89 0.55 9.95 11.34
CA GLY A 89 1.24 11.22 11.46
C GLY A 89 0.31 12.41 11.25
N GLY A 90 0.84 13.60 11.50
CA GLY A 90 0.15 14.86 11.31
C GLY A 90 -0.78 15.24 12.47
N ALA A 91 -1.73 16.13 12.15
CA ALA A 91 -2.79 16.52 13.07
C ALA A 91 -3.80 15.37 13.22
N THR A 92 -4.24 15.13 14.45
CA THR A 92 -5.27 14.14 14.77
C THR A 92 -6.64 14.80 14.68
N TYR A 93 -7.60 14.13 14.04
CA TYR A 93 -8.99 14.55 14.04
C TYR A 93 -9.77 13.87 15.17
N THR A 94 -10.50 14.64 15.97
CA THR A 94 -11.47 14.13 16.94
C THR A 94 -12.78 14.92 16.87
N ARG A 95 -13.88 14.38 17.41
CA ARG A 95 -15.13 15.15 17.57
C ARG A 95 -14.96 16.42 18.39
N ALA A 96 -14.06 16.40 19.37
CA ALA A 96 -13.91 17.48 20.34
C ALA A 96 -13.07 18.64 19.81
N THR A 97 -12.04 18.35 19.00
CA THR A 97 -11.02 19.32 18.60
C THR A 97 -10.98 19.60 17.10
N GLU A 98 -11.73 18.85 16.30
CA GLU A 98 -11.44 18.70 14.87
C GLU A 98 -9.95 18.33 14.67
N TYR A 99 -9.28 18.88 13.65
CA TYR A 99 -7.84 18.71 13.47
C TYR A 99 -7.05 19.57 14.46
N ALA A 100 -6.30 18.90 15.33
CA ALA A 100 -5.34 19.53 16.21
C ALA A 100 -4.03 18.72 16.25
N ASN A 101 -2.92 19.43 16.49
CA ASN A 101 -1.67 18.75 16.82
C ASN A 101 -1.77 18.27 18.26
N LEU A 102 -1.95 16.96 18.42
CA LEU A 102 -1.96 16.29 19.71
C LEU A 102 -0.64 15.56 19.91
N ASP A 103 -0.25 15.39 21.17
CA ASP A 103 0.91 14.60 21.57
C ASP A 103 0.56 13.10 21.58
N ASN A 104 0.10 12.59 20.44
CA ASN A 104 -0.35 11.20 20.31
C ASN A 104 0.20 10.49 19.06
N ASN A 105 1.16 11.09 18.35
CA ASN A 105 1.77 10.48 17.18
C ASN A 105 2.71 9.36 17.64
N GLY A 106 2.34 8.10 17.42
CA GLY A 106 3.16 6.92 17.70
C GLY A 106 4.09 6.55 16.55
N ALA A 107 4.86 5.47 16.71
CA ALA A 107 5.78 4.96 15.70
C ALA A 107 5.64 3.44 15.52
N MET A 108 5.92 2.94 14.31
CA MET A 108 6.07 1.52 14.01
C MET A 108 7.55 1.23 13.79
N ALA A 109 8.20 0.54 14.72
CA ALA A 109 9.63 0.27 14.63
C ALA A 109 9.88 -1.15 14.11
N HIS A 110 10.67 -1.27 13.03
CA HIS A 110 11.22 -2.55 12.61
C HIS A 110 12.12 -3.13 13.72
N THR A 111 11.80 -4.35 14.14
CA THR A 111 12.57 -5.09 15.14
C THR A 111 13.61 -5.96 14.45
N ALA A 112 13.18 -6.88 13.57
CA ALA A 112 14.06 -7.75 12.80
C ALA A 112 13.35 -8.34 11.58
N PHE A 113 14.11 -8.63 10.52
CA PHE A 113 13.68 -9.56 9.48
C PHE A 113 13.72 -10.99 10.04
N THR A 114 12.63 -11.72 9.87
CA THR A 114 12.51 -13.15 10.20
C THR A 114 12.83 -14.04 9.01
N GLY A 115 12.80 -13.50 7.77
CA GLY A 115 13.25 -14.18 6.57
C GLY A 115 13.26 -13.29 5.34
N ILE A 116 14.19 -13.57 4.41
CA ILE A 116 14.19 -13.05 3.04
C ILE A 116 14.42 -14.24 2.12
N GLU A 117 13.39 -14.61 1.36
CA GLU A 117 13.30 -15.87 0.63
C GLU A 117 13.14 -15.62 -0.87
N HIS A 118 13.99 -16.27 -1.67
CA HIS A 118 13.88 -16.27 -3.12
C HIS A 118 13.07 -17.50 -3.56
N SER A 119 12.04 -17.28 -4.35
CA SER A 119 11.22 -18.34 -4.97
C SER A 119 11.15 -18.14 -6.48
N GLY A 120 10.60 -19.12 -7.20
CA GLY A 120 10.32 -18.96 -8.63
C GLY A 120 9.26 -17.90 -8.95
N ALA A 121 8.43 -17.54 -7.97
CA ALA A 121 7.40 -16.51 -8.12
C ALA A 121 7.96 -15.11 -7.88
N GLY A 122 8.79 -14.94 -6.85
CA GLY A 122 9.40 -13.64 -6.50
C GLY A 122 10.21 -13.71 -5.22
N ILE A 123 10.42 -12.56 -4.58
CA ILE A 123 11.19 -12.42 -3.34
C ILE A 123 10.24 -12.04 -2.20
N THR A 124 10.16 -12.88 -1.16
CA THR A 124 9.37 -12.62 0.05
C THR A 124 10.26 -12.13 1.17
N ALA A 125 9.93 -11.00 1.78
CA ALA A 125 10.54 -10.55 3.04
C ALA A 125 9.49 -10.61 4.16
N SER A 126 9.90 -11.12 5.31
CA SER A 126 9.09 -11.23 6.52
C SER A 126 9.82 -10.54 7.66
N GLU A 127 9.10 -9.76 8.47
CA GLU A 127 9.66 -8.98 9.57
C GLU A 127 8.70 -8.92 10.76
N SER A 128 9.27 -8.60 11.92
CA SER A 128 8.50 -8.19 13.11
C SER A 128 8.67 -6.70 13.36
N LEU A 129 7.60 -6.05 13.80
CA LEU A 129 7.58 -4.66 14.21
C LEU A 129 6.97 -4.52 15.61
N THR A 130 7.34 -3.45 16.30
CA THR A 130 6.66 -3.00 17.53
C THR A 130 6.14 -1.59 17.34
N TRP A 131 4.86 -1.42 17.62
CA TRP A 131 4.20 -0.13 17.58
C TRP A 131 4.22 0.47 18.98
N THR A 132 4.66 1.71 19.08
CA THR A 132 4.80 2.42 20.34
C THR A 132 3.99 3.71 20.33
N SER A 133 3.41 4.05 21.48
CA SER A 133 2.79 5.36 21.70
C SER A 133 3.85 6.47 21.54
N GLN A 134 3.42 7.73 21.49
CA GLN A 134 4.35 8.86 21.47
C GLN A 134 5.30 8.86 22.69
N ASP A 135 4.82 8.36 23.84
CA ASP A 135 5.57 8.28 25.10
C ASP A 135 6.45 7.01 25.19
N GLY A 136 6.39 6.12 24.19
CA GLY A 136 7.21 4.92 24.09
C GLY A 136 6.57 3.65 24.65
N ASP A 137 5.32 3.70 25.09
CA ASP A 137 4.61 2.50 25.59
C ASP A 137 4.30 1.53 24.44
N PRO A 138 4.48 0.21 24.63
CA PRO A 138 4.16 -0.78 23.62
C PRO A 138 2.64 -0.90 23.42
N VAL A 139 2.19 -0.84 22.17
CA VAL A 139 0.75 -0.86 21.80
C VAL A 139 0.39 -2.11 21.01
N ILE A 140 1.10 -2.36 19.90
CA ILE A 140 0.85 -3.47 18.98
C ILE A 140 2.18 -4.19 18.69
N ALA A 141 2.17 -5.52 18.71
CA ALA A 141 3.18 -6.32 18.02
C ALA A 141 2.65 -6.65 16.62
N GLU A 142 3.46 -6.45 15.59
CA GLU A 142 3.07 -6.71 14.21
C GLU A 142 4.02 -7.74 13.58
N ASP A 143 3.46 -8.77 12.96
CA ASP A 143 4.14 -9.58 11.96
C ASP A 143 3.75 -9.07 10.58
N ARG A 144 4.72 -8.68 9.77
CA ARG A 144 4.50 -8.20 8.41
C ARG A 144 5.29 -9.05 7.44
N ARG A 145 4.66 -9.44 6.34
CA ARG A 145 5.37 -9.98 5.18
C ARG A 145 4.94 -9.30 3.91
N PHE A 146 5.82 -9.27 2.93
CA PHE A 146 5.50 -8.83 1.59
C PHE A 146 6.30 -9.61 0.56
N ASN A 147 5.72 -9.75 -0.63
CA ASN A 147 6.35 -10.41 -1.76
C ASN A 147 6.40 -9.48 -2.96
N VAL A 148 7.58 -9.33 -3.56
CA VAL A 148 7.76 -8.62 -4.83
C VAL A 148 7.93 -9.67 -5.92
N GLN A 149 7.00 -9.69 -6.87
CA GLN A 149 6.98 -10.64 -7.98
C GLN A 149 6.50 -10.02 -9.28
N LEU A 150 7.02 -10.52 -10.39
CA LEU A 150 6.53 -10.16 -11.71
C LEU A 150 5.16 -10.80 -11.95
N LEU A 151 4.27 -10.08 -12.61
CA LEU A 151 3.05 -10.70 -13.13
C LEU A 151 3.38 -11.29 -14.50
N ALA A 152 3.11 -12.59 -14.67
CA ALA A 152 3.46 -13.30 -15.90
C ALA A 152 2.74 -12.68 -17.11
N ASP A 153 3.39 -12.76 -18.28
CA ASP A 153 2.76 -12.50 -19.57
C ASP A 153 1.72 -13.60 -19.81
N GLY A 154 0.45 -13.31 -19.50
CA GLY A 154 -0.66 -14.18 -19.90
C GLY A 154 -0.67 -14.26 -21.43
N GLY A 155 -0.30 -15.42 -21.98
CA GLY A 155 -0.04 -15.58 -23.42
C GLY A 155 -1.15 -15.04 -24.35
N ALA A 156 -0.78 -14.79 -25.61
CA ALA A 156 -1.62 -14.30 -26.72
C ALA A 156 -2.63 -13.21 -26.31
N GLY A 157 -2.12 -12.05 -25.89
CA GLY A 157 -2.93 -10.88 -25.56
C GLY A 157 -2.21 -9.80 -24.74
N ASP A 158 -1.08 -10.13 -24.10
CA ASP A 158 -0.19 -9.21 -23.35
C ASP A 158 -0.93 -8.15 -22.49
N GLU A 159 -1.95 -8.60 -21.77
CA GLU A 159 -2.76 -7.69 -20.95
C GLU A 159 -2.10 -7.44 -19.58
N THR A 160 -1.17 -8.30 -19.15
CA THR A 160 -0.48 -8.23 -17.86
C THR A 160 1.02 -7.92 -17.95
N GLY A 161 1.59 -7.89 -19.15
CA GLY A 161 3.01 -7.56 -19.32
C GLY A 161 3.32 -6.12 -18.92
N GLY A 162 4.59 -5.91 -18.58
CA GLY A 162 5.05 -4.62 -18.04
C GLY A 162 4.56 -4.34 -16.62
N ALA A 163 4.17 -5.37 -15.85
CA ALA A 163 3.67 -5.21 -14.49
C ALA A 163 4.34 -6.15 -13.48
N TYR A 164 4.39 -5.69 -12.24
CA TYR A 164 4.76 -6.50 -11.09
C TYR A 164 3.80 -6.21 -9.93
N ALA A 165 3.74 -7.11 -8.96
CA ALA A 165 2.91 -6.99 -7.79
C ALA A 165 3.76 -6.97 -6.51
N ILE A 166 3.31 -6.17 -5.55
CA ILE A 166 3.67 -6.23 -4.15
C ILE A 166 2.50 -6.89 -3.43
N LEU A 167 2.65 -8.16 -3.04
CA LEU A 167 1.73 -8.78 -2.10
C LEU A 167 2.10 -8.32 -0.69
N PHE A 168 1.11 -8.03 0.13
CA PHE A 168 1.32 -7.45 1.45
C PHE A 168 0.39 -8.14 2.46
N GLU A 169 0.94 -8.54 3.59
CA GLU A 169 0.19 -9.07 4.72
C GLU A 169 0.70 -8.44 6.01
N THR A 170 -0.22 -7.96 6.83
CA THR A 170 0.05 -7.46 8.18
C THR A 170 -0.85 -8.19 9.16
N ARG A 171 -0.27 -8.66 10.26
CA ARG A 171 -0.95 -9.28 11.40
C ARG A 171 -0.63 -8.47 12.64
N MET A 172 -1.64 -7.90 13.27
CA MET A 172 -1.50 -7.01 14.44
C MET A 172 -2.04 -7.70 15.69
N ASP A 173 -1.21 -7.81 16.73
CA ASP A 173 -1.59 -8.26 18.07
C ASP A 173 -1.58 -7.10 19.05
N ASN A 174 -2.63 -6.99 19.85
CA ASN A 174 -2.68 -6.02 20.94
C ASN A 174 -1.85 -6.47 22.13
N ILE A 175 -0.86 -5.67 22.49
CA ILE A 175 0.02 -5.88 23.65
C ILE A 175 -0.09 -4.76 24.69
N SER A 176 -1.03 -3.83 24.52
CA SER A 176 -1.23 -2.65 25.40
C SER A 176 -1.91 -2.97 26.74
N GLY A 177 -2.58 -4.13 26.84
CA GLY A 177 -3.32 -4.55 28.04
C GLY A 177 -4.78 -4.05 28.13
N ALA A 178 -5.25 -3.22 27.20
CA ALA A 178 -6.65 -2.78 27.09
C ALA A 178 -7.20 -2.96 25.67
N GLU A 179 -8.52 -3.10 25.49
CA GLU A 179 -9.11 -3.16 24.13
C GLU A 179 -8.78 -1.87 23.35
N ILE A 180 -8.26 -2.02 22.13
CA ILE A 180 -7.99 -0.92 21.22
C ILE A 180 -9.14 -0.84 20.22
N ARG A 181 -9.73 0.34 20.05
CA ARG A 181 -10.72 0.62 19.00
C ARG A 181 -10.00 1.26 17.83
N ILE A 182 -9.90 0.55 16.70
CA ILE A 182 -9.29 1.10 15.48
C ILE A 182 -10.38 1.72 14.63
N GLY A 183 -10.22 2.98 14.27
CA GLY A 183 -11.21 3.75 13.51
C GLY A 183 -10.57 4.65 12.47
N SER A 184 -11.26 5.74 12.18
CA SER A 184 -10.80 6.80 11.28
C SER A 184 -11.46 8.13 11.67
N PRO A 185 -11.08 9.26 11.05
CA PRO A 185 -11.80 10.51 11.29
C PRO A 185 -13.31 10.43 11.03
N THR A 186 -13.77 9.54 10.15
CA THR A 186 -15.20 9.30 9.95
C THR A 186 -15.88 8.69 11.17
N THR A 187 -15.23 7.75 11.88
CA THR A 187 -15.79 7.23 13.15
C THR A 187 -15.81 8.32 14.22
N GLU A 188 -14.86 9.26 14.16
CA GLU A 188 -14.85 10.53 14.89
C GLU A 188 -15.80 11.60 14.31
N GLY A 189 -16.72 11.27 13.41
CA GLY A 189 -17.76 12.19 12.92
C GLY A 189 -17.35 13.11 11.77
N ARG A 190 -16.14 13.00 11.22
CA ARG A 190 -15.76 13.70 9.98
C ARG A 190 -16.30 12.97 8.77
N HIS A 191 -17.40 13.45 8.21
CA HIS A 191 -17.99 12.82 7.03
C HIS A 191 -16.97 12.59 5.90
N ASN A 192 -16.93 11.36 5.39
CA ASN A 192 -16.14 10.94 4.22
C ASN A 192 -14.61 11.14 4.33
N ALA A 193 -14.06 11.02 5.55
CA ALA A 193 -12.63 11.08 5.82
C ALA A 193 -12.12 9.76 6.42
N GLY A 194 -12.56 8.63 5.86
CA GLY A 194 -12.31 7.30 6.41
C GLY A 194 -10.95 6.72 6.03
N TYR A 195 -9.89 7.54 6.03
CA TYR A 195 -8.54 7.03 5.74
C TYR A 195 -8.00 6.20 6.88
N GLY A 196 -7.24 5.16 6.54
CA GLY A 196 -6.63 4.23 7.49
C GLY A 196 -6.58 2.83 6.90
N GLY A 197 -5.40 2.23 6.78
CA GLY A 197 -5.17 0.92 6.17
C GLY A 197 -3.92 0.93 5.31
N LEU A 198 -3.87 0.09 4.27
CA LEU A 198 -2.79 0.14 3.28
C LEU A 198 -3.05 1.29 2.32
N PHE A 199 -2.20 2.32 2.37
CA PHE A 199 -2.39 3.58 1.67
C PHE A 199 -1.24 3.88 0.72
N TRP A 200 -1.60 4.29 -0.50
CA TRP A 200 -0.70 4.78 -1.54
C TRP A 200 -0.91 6.27 -1.81
N ARG A 201 0.21 7.00 -1.89
CA ARG A 201 0.28 8.39 -2.33
C ARG A 201 1.06 8.48 -3.66
N GLY A 202 0.36 8.87 -4.72
CA GLY A 202 0.94 9.05 -6.05
C GLY A 202 1.68 10.38 -6.23
N PRO A 203 2.51 10.49 -7.29
CA PRO A 203 3.21 11.72 -7.67
C PRO A 203 2.24 12.88 -7.90
N ARG A 204 2.73 14.12 -7.83
CA ARG A 204 1.89 15.31 -8.07
C ARG A 204 1.35 15.37 -9.49
N SER A 205 2.09 14.89 -10.47
CA SER A 205 1.67 14.81 -11.88
C SER A 205 0.43 13.91 -12.08
N PHE A 206 0.12 13.05 -11.11
CA PHE A 206 -1.04 12.16 -11.18
C PHE A 206 -2.34 12.84 -10.76
N THR A 207 -2.29 14.10 -10.31
CA THR A 207 -3.50 14.88 -9.97
C THR A 207 -4.45 14.93 -11.18
N GLY A 208 -5.72 14.59 -10.95
CA GLY A 208 -6.73 14.48 -12.02
C GLY A 208 -6.68 13.18 -12.82
N GLY A 209 -5.96 12.16 -12.34
CA GLY A 209 -5.99 10.80 -12.90
C GLY A 209 -7.34 10.10 -12.74
N GLU A 210 -7.46 8.91 -13.33
CA GLU A 210 -8.73 8.19 -13.42
C GLU A 210 -8.69 6.91 -12.57
N PHE A 211 -9.72 6.70 -11.76
CA PHE A 211 -9.96 5.42 -11.09
C PHE A 211 -10.75 4.48 -11.98
N ARG A 212 -10.56 3.19 -11.79
CA ARG A 212 -11.30 2.13 -12.47
C ARG A 212 -11.57 0.94 -11.55
N ASN A 213 -12.77 0.39 -11.64
CA ASN A 213 -13.12 -0.90 -11.03
C ASN A 213 -13.96 -1.72 -12.02
N GLN A 214 -14.60 -2.79 -11.55
CA GLN A 214 -15.48 -3.65 -12.35
C GLN A 214 -16.70 -2.95 -12.96
N GLU A 215 -17.16 -1.83 -12.38
CA GLU A 215 -18.36 -1.10 -12.81
C GLU A 215 -18.04 -0.02 -13.84
N GLY A 216 -16.81 0.48 -13.85
CA GLY A 216 -16.37 1.46 -14.84
C GLY A 216 -15.24 2.34 -14.32
N ALA A 217 -15.14 3.53 -14.91
CA ALA A 217 -14.13 4.52 -14.61
C ALA A 217 -14.74 5.80 -14.01
N GLY A 218 -13.96 6.55 -13.24
CA GLY A 218 -14.40 7.78 -12.60
C GLY A 218 -13.29 8.47 -11.80
N THR A 219 -13.68 9.36 -10.89
CA THR A 219 -12.73 10.18 -10.12
C THR A 219 -13.05 10.09 -8.62
N ASP A 220 -13.30 11.21 -7.95
CA ASP A 220 -13.50 11.27 -6.51
C ASP A 220 -14.79 10.56 -6.05
N GLU A 221 -15.69 10.21 -6.97
CA GLU A 221 -16.88 9.39 -6.71
C GLU A 221 -16.54 7.99 -6.15
N PHE A 222 -15.29 7.53 -6.33
CA PHE A 222 -14.81 6.26 -5.78
C PHE A 222 -14.61 6.32 -4.26
N MET A 223 -14.54 7.51 -3.65
CA MET A 223 -14.42 7.65 -2.20
C MET A 223 -15.60 6.99 -1.47
N GLY A 224 -15.29 6.08 -0.54
CA GLY A 224 -16.26 5.38 0.29
C GLY A 224 -16.98 4.22 -0.42
N THR A 225 -16.72 3.99 -1.71
CA THR A 225 -17.23 2.83 -2.46
C THR A 225 -16.62 1.52 -1.95
N ARG A 226 -17.26 0.40 -2.29
CA ARG A 226 -16.75 -0.95 -2.01
C ARG A 226 -16.54 -1.68 -3.32
N SER A 227 -15.36 -2.26 -3.49
CA SER A 227 -15.00 -3.04 -4.68
C SER A 227 -13.86 -3.99 -4.31
N PRO A 228 -13.79 -5.21 -4.88
CA PRO A 228 -12.67 -6.11 -4.61
C PRO A 228 -11.32 -5.57 -5.13
N TRP A 229 -11.35 -4.66 -6.10
CA TRP A 229 -10.16 -4.01 -6.64
C TRP A 229 -10.47 -2.60 -7.17
N ILE A 230 -9.46 -1.73 -7.14
CA ILE A 230 -9.47 -0.42 -7.81
C ILE A 230 -8.11 -0.21 -8.48
N ALA A 231 -8.11 0.22 -9.74
CA ALA A 231 -6.96 0.74 -10.44
C ALA A 231 -7.01 2.27 -10.51
N PHE A 232 -5.83 2.91 -10.52
CA PHE A 232 -5.66 4.34 -10.74
C PHE A 232 -4.63 4.55 -11.85
N THR A 233 -4.99 5.30 -12.89
CA THR A 233 -4.08 5.70 -13.97
C THR A 233 -3.75 7.18 -13.84
N GLY A 234 -2.45 7.49 -13.77
CA GLY A 234 -1.93 8.86 -13.79
C GLY A 234 -1.04 9.13 -15.00
N LYS A 235 -0.75 10.41 -15.25
CA LYS A 235 0.20 10.86 -16.29
C LYS A 235 1.48 11.40 -15.66
N HIS A 236 2.60 11.18 -16.35
CA HIS A 236 3.90 11.68 -15.94
C HIS A 236 4.21 13.03 -16.57
N ASP A 237 4.77 13.93 -15.78
CA ASP A 237 5.43 15.10 -16.32
C ASP A 237 6.65 14.68 -17.14
N VAL A 238 7.09 15.54 -18.06
CA VAL A 238 8.24 15.34 -18.97
C VAL A 238 8.04 14.23 -20.02
N SER A 239 7.71 13.00 -19.63
CA SER A 239 7.59 11.86 -20.55
C SER A 239 6.23 11.77 -21.25
N CYS A 240 5.20 12.40 -20.68
CA CYS A 240 3.80 12.29 -21.11
C CYS A 240 3.25 10.85 -21.15
N ARG A 241 3.99 9.87 -20.60
CA ARG A 241 3.53 8.50 -20.44
C ARG A 241 2.50 8.42 -19.33
N SER A 242 1.80 7.29 -19.27
CA SER A 242 0.94 6.94 -18.15
C SER A 242 1.51 5.74 -17.41
N SER A 243 1.17 5.62 -16.12
CA SER A 243 1.35 4.39 -15.36
C SER A 243 0.11 4.11 -14.53
N THR A 244 -0.04 2.84 -14.16
CA THR A 244 -1.20 2.36 -13.41
C THR A 244 -0.74 1.75 -12.09
N VAL A 245 -1.47 2.08 -11.02
CA VAL A 245 -1.39 1.38 -9.73
C VAL A 245 -2.74 0.74 -9.46
N ALA A 246 -2.79 -0.57 -9.19
CA ALA A 246 -4.03 -1.26 -8.84
C ALA A 246 -3.93 -1.95 -7.49
N PHE A 247 -4.95 -1.81 -6.66
CA PHE A 247 -5.08 -2.54 -5.41
C PHE A 247 -6.11 -3.64 -5.58
N VAL A 248 -5.79 -4.82 -5.05
CA VAL A 248 -6.69 -5.95 -4.87
C VAL A 248 -6.73 -6.31 -3.39
N GLU A 249 -7.94 -6.45 -2.87
CA GLU A 249 -8.16 -6.87 -1.48
C GLU A 249 -8.46 -8.36 -1.39
N ASP A 250 -7.86 -9.03 -0.41
CA ASP A 250 -8.24 -10.41 -0.09
C ASP A 250 -9.65 -10.47 0.52
N GLY A 251 -10.51 -11.32 -0.03
CA GLY A 251 -11.88 -11.52 0.46
C GLY A 251 -11.98 -12.08 1.88
N SER A 252 -10.89 -12.59 2.45
CA SER A 252 -10.80 -13.03 3.84
C SER A 252 -10.51 -11.90 4.83
N ASN A 253 -10.19 -10.69 4.36
CA ASN A 253 -9.97 -9.54 5.24
C ASN A 253 -11.24 -9.24 6.06
N PRO A 254 -11.11 -8.91 7.36
CA PRO A 254 -12.23 -8.43 8.15
C PRO A 254 -12.93 -7.24 7.47
N GLY A 255 -14.23 -7.38 7.20
CA GLY A 255 -15.04 -6.32 6.55
C GLY A 255 -15.01 -6.29 5.02
N ALA A 256 -14.31 -7.23 4.37
CA ALA A 256 -14.20 -7.28 2.91
C ALA A 256 -15.56 -7.45 2.19
N PRO A 257 -15.77 -6.82 1.02
CA PRO A 257 -14.91 -5.78 0.44
C PRO A 257 -15.01 -4.50 1.27
N ASN A 258 -13.88 -3.98 1.75
CA ASN A 258 -13.79 -2.77 2.56
C ASN A 258 -14.09 -1.51 1.74
N GLN A 259 -14.32 -0.40 2.43
CA GLN A 259 -14.49 0.88 1.75
C GLN A 259 -13.14 1.42 1.30
N TRP A 260 -13.15 2.18 0.21
CA TRP A 260 -11.93 2.78 -0.34
C TRP A 260 -11.80 4.24 0.05
N PHE A 261 -10.62 4.63 0.51
CA PHE A 261 -10.23 6.02 0.58
C PHE A 261 -9.54 6.43 -0.73
N ALA A 262 -10.23 7.21 -1.56
CA ALA A 262 -9.80 7.53 -2.92
C ALA A 262 -9.86 9.04 -3.18
N ARG A 263 -8.81 9.61 -3.75
CA ARG A 263 -8.78 11.00 -4.25
C ARG A 263 -7.98 11.08 -5.54
N SER A 264 -8.48 11.87 -6.48
CA SER A 264 -7.82 12.20 -7.73
C SER A 264 -7.64 13.72 -7.88
N SER A 265 -8.68 14.52 -7.57
CA SER A 265 -8.71 15.94 -7.94
C SER A 265 -7.69 16.82 -7.20
N MET A 266 -7.50 16.58 -5.90
CA MET A 266 -6.57 17.35 -5.06
C MET A 266 -5.13 16.81 -5.14
N PHE A 267 -5.03 15.48 -5.22
CA PHE A 267 -3.82 14.69 -5.39
C PHE A 267 -4.24 13.24 -5.58
N ALA A 268 -3.38 12.43 -6.20
CA ALA A 268 -3.62 11.00 -6.35
C ALA A 268 -3.36 10.25 -5.03
N CYS A 269 -4.39 9.62 -4.49
CA CYS A 269 -4.22 8.61 -3.44
C CYS A 269 -5.30 7.54 -3.50
N LEU A 270 -4.93 6.35 -3.01
CA LEU A 270 -5.81 5.20 -2.91
C LEU A 270 -5.42 4.39 -1.69
N GLY A 271 -6.39 3.90 -0.92
CA GLY A 271 -6.15 2.90 0.11
C GLY A 271 -7.41 2.13 0.46
N SER A 272 -7.26 0.82 0.67
CA SER A 272 -8.34 0.02 1.27
C SER A 272 -8.44 0.41 2.75
N ALA A 273 -9.64 0.80 3.16
CA ALA A 273 -9.90 1.32 4.49
C ALA A 273 -10.88 0.44 5.27
N PRO A 274 -10.38 -0.59 5.99
CA PRO A 274 -11.23 -1.45 6.82
C PRO A 274 -11.89 -0.74 7.99
N PHE A 275 -11.36 0.42 8.39
CA PHE A 275 -11.83 1.22 9.53
C PHE A 275 -12.59 2.48 9.08
N PHE A 276 -13.11 2.48 7.84
CA PHE A 276 -13.68 3.68 7.22
C PHE A 276 -14.89 4.22 7.98
N SER A 277 -15.94 3.42 8.22
CA SER A 277 -17.20 3.92 8.83
C SER A 277 -17.49 3.32 10.20
N ALA A 278 -16.75 2.29 10.61
CA ALA A 278 -16.97 1.57 11.85
C ALA A 278 -15.64 1.32 12.55
N GLU A 279 -15.67 1.42 13.87
CA GLU A 279 -14.53 1.00 14.68
C GLU A 279 -14.45 -0.53 14.74
N VAL A 280 -13.24 -1.04 14.56
CA VAL A 280 -12.93 -2.47 14.69
C VAL A 280 -12.17 -2.66 16.01
N PRO A 281 -12.66 -3.54 16.91
CA PRO A 281 -11.93 -3.87 18.13
C PRO A 281 -10.72 -4.73 17.82
N LEU A 282 -9.58 -4.40 18.42
CA LEU A 282 -8.40 -5.25 18.50
C LEU A 282 -8.19 -5.63 19.98
N ARG A 283 -8.51 -6.88 20.33
CA ARG A 283 -8.38 -7.42 21.69
C ARG A 283 -7.09 -8.23 21.83
N ALA A 284 -6.57 -8.30 23.06
CA ALA A 284 -5.47 -9.20 23.36
C ALA A 284 -5.89 -10.66 23.08
N GLY A 285 -5.08 -11.39 22.32
CA GLY A 285 -5.38 -12.77 21.89
C GLY A 285 -6.31 -12.90 20.69
N GLU A 286 -6.83 -11.80 20.13
CA GLU A 286 -7.66 -11.77 18.92
C GLU A 286 -6.98 -10.90 17.84
N PRO A 287 -5.93 -11.41 17.16
CA PRO A 287 -5.20 -10.64 16.16
C PRO A 287 -6.07 -10.29 14.96
N LEU A 288 -5.77 -9.15 14.34
CA LEU A 288 -6.32 -8.77 13.04
C LEU A 288 -5.28 -8.99 11.94
N THR A 289 -5.68 -9.68 10.87
CA THR A 289 -4.84 -9.89 9.69
C THR A 289 -5.48 -9.25 8.47
N TYR A 290 -4.69 -8.52 7.69
CA TYR A 290 -5.10 -7.92 6.42
C TYR A 290 -4.11 -8.25 5.31
N ARG A 291 -4.63 -8.63 4.15
CA ARG A 291 -3.89 -9.08 2.96
C ARG A 291 -4.31 -8.28 1.73
N TYR A 292 -3.34 -7.88 0.93
CA TYR A 292 -3.54 -7.08 -0.28
C TYR A 292 -2.54 -7.46 -1.37
N ALA A 293 -2.89 -7.16 -2.62
CA ALA A 293 -1.93 -7.08 -3.70
C ALA A 293 -1.96 -5.66 -4.30
N VAL A 294 -0.79 -5.06 -4.48
CA VAL A 294 -0.61 -3.77 -5.15
C VAL A 294 0.17 -3.98 -6.43
N VAL A 295 -0.48 -3.77 -7.57
CA VAL A 295 0.10 -3.93 -8.90
C VAL A 295 0.62 -2.59 -9.38
N ILE A 296 1.85 -2.58 -9.89
CA ILE A 296 2.46 -1.44 -10.56
C ILE A 296 2.67 -1.82 -12.02
N ALA A 297 2.10 -1.05 -12.94
CA ALA A 297 2.11 -1.38 -14.37
C ALA A 297 2.52 -0.17 -15.24
N ASP A 298 3.28 -0.47 -16.29
CA ASP A 298 3.55 0.46 -17.39
C ASP A 298 2.27 0.79 -18.17
N GLY A 299 2.10 2.07 -18.52
CA GLY A 299 0.99 2.53 -19.35
C GLY A 299 -0.31 2.78 -18.59
N GLY A 300 -1.26 3.37 -19.31
CA GLY A 300 -2.66 3.41 -18.86
C GLY A 300 -3.35 2.07 -19.11
N VAL A 301 -4.51 1.90 -18.50
CA VAL A 301 -5.34 0.70 -18.64
C VAL A 301 -6.76 1.05 -19.10
N ASP A 302 -7.30 0.22 -19.98
CA ASP A 302 -8.74 0.17 -20.24
C ASP A 302 -9.42 -0.82 -19.28
N GLN A 303 -10.71 -1.12 -19.52
CA GLN A 303 -11.47 -2.05 -18.67
C GLN A 303 -10.89 -3.46 -18.67
N GLY A 304 -10.51 -3.95 -19.85
CA GLY A 304 -10.00 -5.31 -20.02
C GLY A 304 -8.68 -5.48 -19.30
N ARG A 305 -7.74 -4.57 -19.58
CA ARG A 305 -6.40 -4.60 -18.98
C ARG A 305 -6.45 -4.43 -17.46
N ALA A 306 -7.28 -3.52 -16.95
CA ALA A 306 -7.44 -3.33 -15.49
C ALA A 306 -7.98 -4.60 -14.81
N ALA A 307 -8.99 -5.24 -15.41
CA ALA A 307 -9.54 -6.49 -14.89
C ALA A 307 -8.54 -7.65 -14.96
N ALA A 308 -7.74 -7.73 -16.04
CA ALA A 308 -6.70 -8.74 -16.19
C ALA A 308 -5.60 -8.60 -15.12
N LEU A 309 -5.11 -7.38 -14.88
CA LEU A 309 -4.14 -7.10 -13.81
C LEU A 309 -4.71 -7.45 -12.42
N ALA A 310 -5.95 -7.07 -12.15
CA ALA A 310 -6.60 -7.40 -10.89
C ALA A 310 -6.77 -8.93 -10.71
N ALA A 311 -7.17 -9.66 -11.75
CA ALA A 311 -7.29 -11.11 -11.72
C ALA A 311 -5.94 -11.80 -11.49
N ALA A 312 -4.89 -11.37 -12.20
CA ALA A 312 -3.54 -11.90 -12.00
C ALA A 312 -3.05 -11.67 -10.57
N ALA A 313 -3.25 -10.47 -10.03
CA ALA A 313 -2.89 -10.15 -8.66
C ALA A 313 -3.70 -10.94 -7.62
N GLN A 314 -5.00 -11.16 -7.87
CA GLN A 314 -5.84 -12.01 -7.02
C GLN A 314 -5.35 -13.46 -7.00
N THR A 315 -4.99 -14.03 -8.14
CA THR A 315 -4.39 -15.37 -8.23
C THR A 315 -3.06 -15.43 -7.49
N ALA A 316 -2.22 -14.42 -7.68
CA ALA A 316 -0.90 -14.38 -7.04
C ALA A 316 -1.03 -14.26 -5.51
N LEU A 317 -1.97 -13.44 -5.01
CA LEU A 317 -2.29 -13.31 -3.59
C LEU A 317 -2.83 -14.60 -2.98
N GLY A 318 -3.70 -15.31 -3.72
CA GLY A 318 -4.22 -16.62 -3.30
C GLY A 318 -3.14 -17.70 -3.20
N ASN A 319 -2.15 -17.68 -4.11
CA ASN A 319 -1.04 -18.65 -4.12
C ASN A 319 0.05 -18.36 -3.09
N TRP A 320 0.12 -17.12 -2.57
CA TRP A 320 1.12 -16.71 -1.57
C TRP A 320 0.72 -17.03 -0.12
N ALA A 321 -0.45 -17.65 0.08
CA ALA A 321 -0.96 -18.04 1.39
C ALA A 321 0.06 -18.89 2.16
#